data_AF-A0EBD3-F1
#
_entry.id   AF-A0EBD3-F1
#
_cell.length_a   1.000
_cell.length_b   1.000
_cell.length_c   1.000
_cell.angle_alpha   90.00
_cell.angle_beta   90.00
_cell.angle_gamma   90.00
#
_symmetry.space_group_name_H-M   'P 1'
#
loop_
_entity.id
_entity.type
_entity.pdbx_description
1 polymer ?
#
loop_
_entity_poly.entity_id
_entity_poly.type
_entity_poly.pdbx_seq_one_letter_code
_entity_poly.pdbx_strand_id
1 'polypeptide(L)'
;MGKSKQVHFLESFYQNTSGITHVQCYFNESNSCDSLFDPLSQNETIIVTIIDIKINNDGQNDYLKMLIPTNLNIKIVDEYENSIYGEIICINKRCTLYLPRKVNNEKLLHYIRIMVDFDNDTKIMKLEPKVIEIQKNTKIFDKFHLYYKVYLSKQSSLSSGAYIFRPNLNASDYGDFLQAIEFSGQIIQQIYLEKTTLKVWITRFENQDLFSIDTFLDSIDISDQFGKEIILQIQTDISNDGIFYTDSNGFKFQKRRINHRDSWNIKMKEQIAGNYFPVNGAIMIMNSDGNSACAVLNDRAQGGSSLDQGVIELMLQRRLVRDDNKGLFEVLDEQEIDKGQKVGIRQMISHTIIFYNHQQQPNLLREHQYKQDLQPLLYFSTQPFIQYSSLLDLFQGFLIKQSDKNLSKLYIEPWLQNNQYLVRVHNMKEEGIQKLNFLKGLSFLETTLTGNQDLKMWELNRLKWSDSYPKKQNYQYKDDEVGPMKIRTWIVTI
;
A
#
# COMPACT_ATOMS: atom_id res chain seq x y z
N MET A 1 -0.21 10.09 3.88
CA MET A 1 1.25 10.01 3.65
C MET A 1 1.65 11.17 2.76
N GLY A 2 2.61 12.01 3.17
CA GLY A 2 3.06 13.13 2.34
C GLY A 2 3.70 12.62 1.06
N LYS A 3 3.35 13.21 -0.09
CA LYS A 3 4.02 12.98 -1.37
C LYS A 3 5.54 13.09 -1.18
N SER A 4 6.32 12.23 -1.82
CA SER A 4 7.77 12.45 -1.84
C SER A 4 8.04 13.80 -2.50
N LYS A 5 8.95 14.62 -1.97
CA LYS A 5 9.22 15.96 -2.52
C LYS A 5 9.85 15.92 -3.93
N GLN A 6 10.33 14.76 -4.38
CA GLN A 6 10.66 14.54 -5.80
C GLN A 6 9.42 14.76 -6.68
N VAL A 7 8.25 14.32 -6.23
CA VAL A 7 6.96 14.60 -6.89
C VAL A 7 6.67 16.10 -6.90
N HIS A 8 6.98 16.82 -5.83
CA HIS A 8 6.72 18.27 -5.75
C HIS A 8 7.64 19.09 -6.67
N PHE A 9 8.90 18.67 -6.83
CA PHE A 9 9.83 19.26 -7.81
C PHE A 9 9.37 18.98 -9.24
N LEU A 10 9.00 17.73 -9.55
CA LEU A 10 8.42 17.35 -10.83
C LEU A 10 7.13 18.15 -11.13
N GLU A 11 6.19 18.20 -10.18
CA GLU A 11 4.94 18.97 -10.29
C GLU A 11 5.18 20.46 -10.57
N SER A 12 6.16 21.09 -9.90
CA SER A 12 6.49 22.50 -10.13
C SER A 12 7.04 22.76 -11.54
N PHE A 13 7.66 21.75 -12.16
CA PHE A 13 8.16 21.82 -13.53
C PHE A 13 7.05 21.63 -14.56
N TYR A 14 6.12 20.71 -14.28
CA TYR A 14 4.95 20.44 -15.12
C TYR A 14 3.91 21.57 -15.13
N GLN A 15 3.87 22.43 -14.10
CA GLN A 15 3.05 23.65 -14.12
C GLN A 15 3.50 24.68 -15.18
N ASN A 16 4.74 24.60 -15.67
CA ASN A 16 5.27 25.50 -16.70
C ASN A 16 5.02 25.04 -18.15
N THR A 17 4.38 23.88 -18.37
CA THR A 17 3.94 23.47 -19.70
C THR A 17 2.53 24.02 -19.96
N SER A 18 2.42 25.12 -20.69
CA SER A 18 1.13 25.64 -21.14
C SER A 18 0.41 24.59 -21.99
N GLY A 19 -0.80 24.18 -21.56
CA GLY A 19 -1.67 23.29 -22.33
C GLY A 19 -1.74 21.82 -21.91
N ILE A 20 -1.06 21.41 -20.82
CA ILE A 20 -1.20 20.05 -20.26
C ILE A 20 -2.08 20.10 -19.00
N THR A 21 -3.27 19.50 -19.08
CA THR A 21 -4.16 19.31 -17.93
C THR A 21 -3.66 18.15 -17.08
N HIS A 22 -2.94 18.46 -16.00
CA HIS A 22 -2.42 17.45 -15.08
C HIS A 22 -3.52 17.05 -14.08
N VAL A 23 -4.05 15.83 -14.20
CA VAL A 23 -4.96 15.25 -13.19
C VAL A 23 -4.23 14.15 -12.45
N GLN A 24 -4.08 14.31 -11.13
CA GLN A 24 -3.60 13.24 -10.25
C GLN A 24 -4.76 12.40 -9.76
N CYS A 25 -4.70 11.12 -10.08
CA CYS A 25 -5.72 10.14 -9.74
C CYS A 25 -5.32 9.39 -8.47
N TYR A 26 -6.09 9.58 -7.40
CA TYR A 26 -6.03 8.67 -6.26
C TYR A 26 -7.12 7.63 -6.45
N PHE A 27 -6.75 6.34 -6.50
CA PHE A 27 -7.69 5.24 -6.56
C PHE A 27 -8.38 5.04 -5.21
N ASN A 28 -9.25 5.97 -4.83
CA ASN A 28 -10.34 5.70 -3.90
C ASN A 28 -11.65 5.98 -4.64
N GLU A 29 -12.66 5.11 -4.49
CA GLU A 29 -13.93 5.24 -5.23
C GLU A 29 -14.70 6.54 -4.95
N SER A 30 -14.20 7.41 -4.05
CA SER A 30 -14.80 8.72 -3.77
C SER A 30 -14.35 9.83 -4.72
N ASN A 31 -13.27 9.66 -5.48
CA ASN A 31 -12.85 10.56 -6.55
C ASN A 31 -12.21 9.74 -7.69
N SER A 32 -13.05 9.06 -8.47
CA SER A 32 -12.60 8.41 -9.70
C SER A 32 -12.02 9.45 -10.64
N CYS A 33 -10.88 9.13 -11.23
CA CYS A 33 -10.42 9.84 -12.39
C CYS A 33 -11.32 9.54 -13.58
N ASP A 34 -12.38 10.32 -13.68
CA ASP A 34 -13.21 10.43 -14.88
C ASP A 34 -12.43 11.13 -16.02
N SER A 35 -11.14 11.44 -15.82
CA SER A 35 -10.22 11.99 -16.83
C SER A 35 -10.11 11.13 -18.08
N LEU A 36 -10.39 9.83 -17.98
CA LEU A 36 -10.47 8.93 -19.14
C LEU A 36 -11.85 8.92 -19.78
N PHE A 37 -12.91 9.28 -19.06
CA PHE A 37 -14.28 9.06 -19.50
C PHE A 37 -14.72 10.04 -20.57
N ASP A 38 -14.61 11.34 -20.29
CA ASP A 38 -15.09 12.38 -21.22
C ASP A 38 -14.33 12.35 -22.56
N PRO A 39 -12.99 12.30 -22.59
CA PRO A 39 -12.28 12.34 -23.87
C PRO A 39 -12.47 11.05 -24.69
N LEU A 40 -12.40 9.87 -24.06
CA LEU A 40 -12.63 8.62 -24.80
C LEU A 40 -14.07 8.52 -25.31
N SER A 41 -15.06 9.02 -24.56
CA SER A 41 -16.45 9.06 -25.02
C SER A 41 -16.67 10.04 -26.18
N GLN A 42 -15.77 11.00 -26.36
CA GLN A 42 -15.73 11.93 -27.49
C GLN A 42 -14.81 11.45 -28.63
N ASN A 43 -14.31 10.21 -28.57
CA ASN A 43 -13.36 9.63 -29.50
C ASN A 43 -11.99 10.34 -29.56
N GLU A 44 -11.62 11.05 -28.50
CA GLU A 44 -10.30 11.65 -28.39
C GLU A 44 -9.26 10.61 -27.97
N THR A 45 -8.03 10.78 -28.46
CA THR A 45 -6.88 9.97 -28.00
C THR A 45 -6.39 10.51 -26.67
N ILE A 46 -6.14 9.61 -25.72
CA ILE A 46 -5.53 9.95 -24.44
C ILE A 46 -4.10 9.42 -24.39
N ILE A 47 -3.17 10.30 -24.05
CA ILE A 47 -1.79 9.94 -23.71
C ILE A 47 -1.69 9.80 -22.20
N VAL A 48 -1.34 8.61 -21.73
CA VAL A 48 -1.00 8.36 -20.33
C VAL A 48 0.50 8.38 -20.19
N THR A 49 0.99 9.37 -19.46
CA THR A 49 2.39 9.49 -19.06
C THR A 49 2.58 8.80 -17.72
N ILE A 50 3.53 7.88 -17.66
CA ILE A 50 3.86 7.09 -16.49
C ILE A 50 5.25 7.50 -16.02
N ILE A 51 5.34 8.10 -14.83
CA ILE A 51 6.62 8.44 -14.21
C ILE A 51 6.93 7.40 -13.15
N ASP A 52 7.95 6.59 -13.43
CA ASP A 52 8.46 5.60 -12.50
C ASP A 52 9.37 6.27 -11.48
N ILE A 53 8.80 6.54 -10.31
CA ILE A 53 9.57 6.98 -9.14
C ILE A 53 10.30 5.81 -8.44
N LYS A 54 10.07 4.58 -8.92
CA LYS A 54 10.68 3.35 -8.40
C LYS A 54 12.11 3.25 -8.93
N ILE A 55 13.08 3.59 -8.10
CA ILE A 55 14.48 3.36 -8.45
C ILE A 55 14.77 1.87 -8.17
N ASN A 56 15.32 1.15 -9.17
CA ASN A 56 15.90 -0.21 -9.05
C ASN A 56 14.96 -1.43 -9.02
N ASN A 57 13.76 -1.35 -9.60
CA ASN A 57 12.86 -2.48 -9.89
C ASN A 57 12.83 -2.85 -11.39
N ASP A 58 13.94 -2.62 -12.08
CA ASP A 58 14.09 -2.86 -13.51
C ASP A 58 13.78 -4.33 -13.84
N GLY A 59 12.95 -4.54 -14.85
CA GLY A 59 12.52 -5.86 -15.28
C GLY A 59 11.43 -6.54 -14.43
N GLN A 60 10.93 -5.91 -13.36
CA GLN A 60 9.82 -6.47 -12.58
C GLN A 60 8.46 -6.26 -13.27
N ASN A 61 7.60 -7.26 -13.16
CA ASN A 61 6.21 -7.16 -13.62
C ASN A 61 5.42 -6.24 -12.67
N ASP A 62 4.62 -5.37 -13.26
CA ASP A 62 3.74 -4.39 -12.61
C ASP A 62 2.45 -4.28 -13.44
N TYR A 63 1.38 -3.77 -12.83
CA TYR A 63 0.10 -3.64 -13.51
C TYR A 63 -0.48 -2.25 -13.32
N LEU A 64 -0.93 -1.64 -14.41
CA LEU A 64 -1.72 -0.43 -14.34
C LEU A 64 -3.19 -0.81 -14.27
N LYS A 65 -3.88 -0.26 -13.27
CA LYS A 65 -5.33 -0.35 -13.09
C LYS A 65 -5.91 1.01 -13.47
N MET A 66 -6.87 1.08 -14.40
CA MET A 66 -7.50 2.33 -14.83
C MET A 66 -9.00 2.16 -15.03
N LEU A 67 -9.80 3.14 -14.63
CA LEU A 67 -11.24 3.15 -14.91
C LEU A 67 -11.48 3.62 -16.35
N ILE A 68 -12.37 2.94 -17.07
CA ILE A 68 -12.69 3.26 -18.46
C ILE A 68 -14.22 3.23 -18.71
N PRO A 69 -14.70 3.94 -19.76
CA PRO A 69 -16.10 3.85 -20.18
C PRO A 69 -16.56 2.43 -20.51
N THR A 70 -17.84 2.15 -20.27
CA THR A 70 -18.41 0.80 -20.33
C THR A 70 -18.56 0.22 -21.73
N ASN A 71 -18.77 1.10 -22.72
CA ASN A 71 -19.25 0.76 -24.07
C ASN A 71 -18.28 1.19 -25.18
N LEU A 72 -16.98 1.22 -24.88
CA LEU A 72 -15.96 1.56 -25.88
C LEU A 72 -15.10 0.34 -26.16
N ASN A 73 -14.91 0.05 -27.44
CA ASN A 73 -13.77 -0.74 -27.86
C ASN A 73 -12.55 0.18 -27.89
N ILE A 74 -11.44 -0.24 -27.27
CA ILE A 74 -10.26 0.60 -27.13
C ILE A 74 -9.02 -0.12 -27.65
N LYS A 75 -8.13 0.62 -28.32
CA LYS A 75 -6.80 0.18 -28.75
C LYS A 75 -5.76 0.93 -27.96
N ILE A 76 -4.74 0.21 -27.52
CA ILE A 76 -3.67 0.78 -26.70
C ILE A 76 -2.35 0.45 -27.36
N VAL A 77 -1.51 1.47 -27.53
CA VAL A 77 -0.18 1.33 -28.12
C VAL A 77 0.89 1.93 -27.20
N ASP A 78 2.09 1.37 -27.26
CA ASP A 78 3.27 1.95 -26.62
C ASP A 78 3.85 3.14 -27.42
N GLU A 79 4.93 3.70 -26.93
CA GLU A 79 5.70 4.78 -27.57
C GLU A 79 6.29 4.45 -28.94
N TYR A 80 6.29 3.17 -29.34
CA TYR A 80 6.76 2.66 -30.62
C TYR A 80 5.61 2.22 -31.53
N GLU A 81 4.37 2.58 -31.18
CA GLU A 81 3.14 2.20 -31.89
C GLU A 81 2.87 0.68 -31.89
N ASN A 82 3.48 -0.08 -30.97
CA ASN A 82 3.16 -1.49 -30.79
C ASN A 82 1.89 -1.65 -29.95
N SER A 83 0.94 -2.45 -30.42
CA SER A 83 -0.28 -2.77 -29.65
C SER A 83 0.04 -3.54 -28.37
N ILE A 84 -0.45 -3.01 -27.24
CA ILE A 84 -0.33 -3.57 -25.89
C ILE A 84 -1.54 -4.45 -25.59
N TYR A 85 -1.29 -5.64 -25.03
CA TYR A 85 -2.34 -6.51 -24.52
C TYR A 85 -2.85 -6.03 -23.16
N GLY A 86 -4.14 -6.18 -22.89
CA GLY A 86 -4.76 -5.81 -21.63
C GLY A 86 -6.09 -6.50 -21.43
N GLU A 87 -6.60 -6.47 -20.20
CA GLU A 87 -7.86 -7.10 -19.84
C GLU A 87 -8.83 -6.09 -19.21
N ILE A 88 -10.10 -6.18 -19.56
CA ILE A 88 -11.16 -5.34 -19.01
C ILE A 88 -12.10 -6.20 -18.17
N ILE A 89 -12.34 -5.78 -16.93
CA ILE A 89 -13.39 -6.34 -16.07
C ILE A 89 -14.46 -5.27 -15.87
N CYS A 90 -15.73 -5.65 -16.07
CA CYS A 90 -16.87 -4.75 -15.88
C CYS A 90 -17.83 -5.29 -14.83
N ILE A 91 -18.06 -4.51 -13.77
CA ILE A 91 -18.98 -4.83 -12.68
C ILE A 91 -19.93 -3.65 -12.50
N ASN A 92 -21.25 -3.91 -12.53
CA ASN A 92 -22.28 -2.88 -12.31
C ASN A 92 -22.08 -1.61 -13.18
N LYS A 93 -21.79 -1.80 -14.47
CA LYS A 93 -21.51 -0.75 -15.47
C LYS A 93 -20.22 0.06 -15.24
N ARG A 94 -19.39 -0.29 -14.25
CA ARG A 94 -18.04 0.26 -14.11
C ARG A 94 -17.03 -0.72 -14.69
N CYS A 95 -16.23 -0.26 -15.64
CA CYS A 95 -15.19 -1.07 -16.26
C CYS A 95 -13.81 -0.61 -15.80
N THR A 96 -12.97 -1.59 -15.46
CA THR A 96 -11.58 -1.39 -15.09
C THR A 96 -10.71 -2.11 -16.11
N LEU A 97 -9.79 -1.36 -16.70
CA LEU A 97 -8.72 -1.83 -17.56
C LEU A 97 -7.50 -2.20 -16.71
N TYR A 98 -6.95 -3.38 -16.97
CA TYR A 98 -5.72 -3.89 -16.40
C TYR A 98 -4.67 -4.04 -17.50
N LEU A 99 -3.56 -3.32 -17.38
CA LEU A 99 -2.44 -3.38 -18.32
C LEU A 99 -1.21 -3.99 -17.64
N PRO A 100 -0.68 -5.11 -18.13
CA PRO A 100 0.59 -5.63 -17.68
C PRO A 100 1.70 -4.74 -18.23
N ARG A 101 2.71 -4.48 -17.42
CA ARG A 101 3.93 -3.83 -17.87
C ARG A 101 5.14 -4.42 -17.18
N LYS A 102 6.28 -4.27 -17.83
CA LYS A 102 7.58 -4.56 -17.26
C LYS A 102 8.25 -3.22 -16.97
N VAL A 103 8.59 -2.97 -15.71
CA VAL A 103 9.20 -1.69 -15.34
C VAL A 103 10.57 -1.60 -16.00
N ASN A 104 10.82 -0.50 -16.71
CA ASN A 104 12.12 -0.22 -17.31
C ASN A 104 12.65 1.09 -16.76
N ASN A 105 13.64 1.02 -15.87
CA ASN A 105 14.18 2.21 -15.21
C ASN A 105 15.29 2.91 -15.99
N GLU A 106 15.68 2.40 -17.16
CA GLU A 106 16.52 3.15 -18.10
C GLU A 106 15.78 4.37 -18.67
N LYS A 107 14.45 4.34 -18.58
CA LYS A 107 13.57 5.47 -18.88
C LYS A 107 12.76 5.78 -17.62
N LEU A 108 13.01 6.94 -17.01
CA LEU A 108 12.20 7.42 -15.88
C LEU A 108 10.71 7.56 -16.25
N LEU A 109 10.45 7.68 -17.55
CA LEU A 109 9.20 8.17 -18.07
C LEU A 109 8.81 7.32 -19.29
N HIS A 110 7.60 6.76 -19.23
CA HIS A 110 6.98 5.92 -20.25
C HIS A 110 5.67 6.53 -20.70
N TYR A 111 5.24 6.21 -21.93
CA TYR A 111 3.95 6.66 -22.44
C TYR A 111 3.17 5.52 -23.07
N ILE A 112 1.85 5.55 -22.89
CA ILE A 112 0.90 4.74 -23.65
C ILE A 112 -0.17 5.64 -24.23
N ARG A 113 -0.66 5.31 -25.43
CA ARG A 113 -1.80 5.99 -26.05
C ARG A 113 -3.01 5.08 -25.98
N ILE A 114 -4.12 5.60 -25.46
CA ILE A 114 -5.42 4.93 -25.40
C ILE A 114 -6.33 5.63 -26.41
N MET A 115 -6.89 4.85 -27.33
CA MET A 115 -7.73 5.33 -28.43
C MET A 115 -8.99 4.47 -28.51
N VAL A 116 -10.08 5.04 -29.03
CA VAL A 116 -11.24 4.24 -29.44
C VAL A 116 -10.85 3.43 -30.68
N ASP A 117 -11.14 2.13 -30.65
CA ASP A 117 -10.85 1.19 -31.74
C ASP A 117 -12.09 0.99 -32.61
N PHE A 118 -12.04 1.50 -33.84
CA PHE A 118 -13.11 1.36 -34.83
C PHE A 118 -12.92 0.13 -35.72
N ASP A 119 -11.71 -0.42 -35.79
CA ASP A 119 -11.34 -1.48 -36.74
C ASP A 119 -11.36 -2.89 -36.12
N ASN A 120 -11.65 -2.99 -34.82
CA ASN A 120 -11.62 -4.23 -34.03
C ASN A 120 -10.26 -4.95 -34.08
N ASP A 121 -9.17 -4.20 -34.21
CA ASP A 121 -7.78 -4.69 -34.18
C ASP A 121 -7.15 -4.55 -32.78
N THR A 122 -7.99 -4.49 -31.75
CA THR A 122 -7.53 -4.39 -30.37
C THR A 122 -6.92 -5.70 -29.85
N LYS A 123 -5.90 -5.58 -29.00
CA LYS A 123 -5.41 -6.66 -28.13
C LYS A 123 -6.04 -6.62 -26.73
N ILE A 124 -7.06 -5.79 -26.53
CA ILE A 124 -7.74 -5.64 -25.25
C ILE A 124 -8.88 -6.65 -25.16
N MET A 125 -8.82 -7.53 -24.17
CA MET A 125 -9.80 -8.59 -23.95
C MET A 125 -10.76 -8.20 -22.83
N LYS A 126 -12.05 -8.14 -23.14
CA LYS A 126 -13.09 -8.02 -22.11
C LYS A 126 -13.38 -9.39 -21.51
N LEU A 127 -13.25 -9.51 -20.19
CA LEU A 127 -13.48 -10.77 -19.48
C LEU A 127 -14.95 -10.98 -19.18
N GLU A 128 -15.43 -12.19 -19.46
CA GLU A 128 -16.81 -12.58 -19.19
C GLU A 128 -17.02 -12.92 -17.71
N PRO A 129 -18.12 -12.43 -17.10
CA PRO A 129 -18.45 -12.75 -15.72
C PRO A 129 -18.98 -14.17 -15.60
N LYS A 130 -18.49 -14.89 -14.58
CA LYS A 130 -19.01 -16.20 -14.19
C LYS A 130 -19.55 -16.11 -12.76
N VAL A 131 -20.87 -16.23 -12.60
CA VAL A 131 -21.47 -16.30 -11.26
C VAL A 131 -21.03 -17.60 -10.59
N ILE A 132 -20.55 -17.50 -9.36
CA ILE A 132 -20.09 -18.64 -8.56
C ILE A 132 -20.79 -18.68 -7.21
N GLU A 133 -20.93 -19.87 -6.64
CA GLU A 133 -21.40 -20.05 -5.28
C GLU A 133 -20.21 -20.04 -4.31
N ILE A 134 -20.23 -19.11 -3.35
CA ILE A 134 -19.24 -19.06 -2.27
C ILE A 134 -19.95 -19.35 -0.96
N GLN A 135 -19.71 -20.54 -0.43
CA GLN A 135 -20.16 -20.91 0.92
C GLN A 135 -19.26 -20.25 1.97
N LYS A 136 -19.76 -20.14 3.21
CA LYS A 136 -19.06 -19.50 4.34
C LYS A 136 -17.62 -20.01 4.54
N ASN A 137 -17.35 -21.28 4.28
CA ASN A 137 -16.03 -21.89 4.48
C ASN A 137 -15.29 -22.17 3.16
N THR A 138 -15.57 -21.41 2.11
CA THR A 138 -14.85 -21.55 0.84
C THR A 138 -13.43 -21.00 0.99
N LYS A 139 -12.41 -21.74 0.54
CA LYS A 139 -11.06 -21.19 0.39
C LYS A 139 -10.98 -20.39 -0.90
N ILE A 140 -10.59 -19.14 -0.79
CA ILE A 140 -10.32 -18.27 -1.92
C ILE A 140 -8.96 -18.68 -2.50
N PHE A 141 -8.95 -19.01 -3.80
CA PHE A 141 -7.79 -19.51 -4.54
C PHE A 141 -7.06 -20.69 -3.86
N ASP A 142 -7.78 -21.51 -3.10
CA ASP A 142 -7.24 -22.63 -2.30
C ASP A 142 -6.18 -22.23 -1.25
N LYS A 143 -6.10 -20.95 -0.87
CA LYS A 143 -5.04 -20.42 0.01
C LYS A 143 -5.53 -19.91 1.36
N PHE A 144 -6.66 -19.22 1.39
CA PHE A 144 -7.17 -18.60 2.62
C PHE A 144 -8.69 -18.49 2.62
N HIS A 145 -9.28 -18.35 3.80
CA HIS A 145 -10.65 -17.90 3.96
C HIS A 145 -10.67 -16.40 4.28
N LEU A 146 -11.65 -15.70 3.74
CA LEU A 146 -11.85 -14.28 3.95
C LEU A 146 -13.17 -14.04 4.69
N TYR A 147 -13.10 -13.37 5.83
CA TYR A 147 -14.29 -13.03 6.62
C TYR A 147 -14.34 -11.54 6.92
N TYR A 148 -15.54 -10.98 6.87
CA TYR A 148 -15.83 -9.67 7.43
C TYR A 148 -16.68 -9.89 8.67
N LYS A 149 -16.21 -9.36 9.80
CA LYS A 149 -16.88 -9.49 11.08
C LYS A 149 -17.06 -8.14 11.76
N VAL A 150 -17.90 -8.10 12.78
CA VAL A 150 -18.17 -6.91 13.58
C VAL A 150 -18.04 -7.23 15.06
N TYR A 151 -17.27 -6.40 15.77
CA TYR A 151 -17.36 -6.31 17.21
C TYR A 151 -18.40 -5.26 17.60
N LEU A 152 -19.36 -5.65 18.42
CA LEU A 152 -20.25 -4.71 19.08
C LEU A 152 -19.55 -4.10 20.29
N SER A 153 -19.65 -2.79 20.48
CA SER A 153 -19.13 -2.11 21.65
C SER A 153 -19.81 -2.60 22.93
N LYS A 154 -19.03 -2.79 23.99
CA LYS A 154 -19.59 -3.13 25.30
C LYS A 154 -20.42 -1.97 25.87
N GLN A 155 -21.70 -2.23 26.14
CA GLN A 155 -22.58 -1.25 26.77
C GLN A 155 -22.26 -1.11 28.27
N SER A 156 -21.42 -0.14 28.62
CA SER A 156 -21.08 0.19 30.01
C SER A 156 -20.64 1.66 30.13
N SER A 157 -20.41 2.14 31.35
CA SER A 157 -19.89 3.49 31.61
C SER A 157 -18.50 3.76 31.00
N LEU A 158 -17.73 2.69 30.77
CA LEU A 158 -16.46 2.71 30.05
C LEU A 158 -16.69 2.04 28.68
N SER A 159 -17.18 2.79 27.70
CA SER A 159 -17.43 2.30 26.34
C SER A 159 -16.19 2.41 25.46
N SER A 160 -16.26 1.78 24.28
CA SER A 160 -15.40 2.19 23.15
C SER A 160 -15.61 3.68 22.85
N GLY A 161 -14.56 4.34 22.36
CA GLY A 161 -14.58 5.71 21.86
C GLY A 161 -13.42 5.94 20.90
N ALA A 162 -13.06 7.21 20.66
CA ALA A 162 -11.97 7.57 19.75
C ALA A 162 -10.62 6.93 20.12
N TYR A 163 -10.37 6.69 21.41
CA TYR A 163 -9.10 6.15 21.93
C TYR A 163 -9.23 4.70 22.38
N ILE A 164 -10.33 4.35 23.03
CA ILE A 164 -10.53 3.02 23.63
C ILE A 164 -11.25 2.10 22.65
N PHE A 165 -10.66 0.92 22.42
CA PHE A 165 -11.36 -0.24 21.88
C PHE A 165 -11.83 -1.14 23.02
N ARG A 166 -13.14 -1.33 23.16
CA ARG A 166 -13.74 -2.20 24.17
C ARG A 166 -14.90 -3.03 23.61
N PRO A 167 -14.59 -4.15 22.94
CA PRO A 167 -15.59 -4.98 22.31
C PRO A 167 -16.38 -5.81 23.33
N ASN A 168 -17.55 -6.27 22.89
CA ASN A 168 -18.19 -7.46 23.44
C ASN A 168 -17.40 -8.71 23.01
N LEU A 169 -17.40 -9.76 23.83
CA LEU A 169 -16.38 -10.81 23.80
C LEU A 169 -16.19 -11.55 22.47
N ASN A 170 -17.18 -11.59 21.58
CA ASN A 170 -17.08 -12.29 20.29
C ASN A 170 -17.52 -11.39 19.14
N ALA A 171 -16.84 -11.50 18.01
CA ALA A 171 -17.28 -10.89 16.76
C ALA A 171 -18.32 -11.79 16.06
N SER A 172 -19.29 -11.16 15.38
CA SER A 172 -20.25 -11.84 14.51
C SER A 172 -19.97 -11.51 13.04
N ASP A 173 -20.54 -12.29 12.10
CA ASP A 173 -20.43 -11.97 10.68
C ASP A 173 -21.02 -10.58 10.38
N TYR A 174 -20.40 -9.85 9.45
CA TYR A 174 -20.84 -8.52 9.05
C TYR A 174 -21.30 -8.51 7.59
N GLY A 175 -22.54 -8.06 7.38
CA GLY A 175 -23.21 -8.03 6.08
C GLY A 175 -23.64 -9.42 5.59
N ASP A 176 -24.78 -9.50 4.92
CA ASP A 176 -25.29 -10.73 4.34
C ASP A 176 -24.72 -10.94 2.95
N PHE A 177 -24.40 -12.19 2.59
CA PHE A 177 -23.91 -12.52 1.25
C PHE A 177 -25.01 -12.32 0.22
N LEU A 178 -24.70 -11.63 -0.88
CA LEU A 178 -25.62 -11.40 -2.00
C LEU A 178 -25.21 -12.20 -3.23
N GLN A 179 -23.97 -12.02 -3.71
CA GLN A 179 -23.47 -12.71 -4.88
C GLN A 179 -21.94 -12.76 -4.93
N ALA A 180 -21.43 -13.69 -5.73
CA ALA A 180 -20.03 -13.74 -6.11
C ALA A 180 -19.88 -13.93 -7.63
N ILE A 181 -18.95 -13.17 -8.21
CA ILE A 181 -18.67 -13.21 -9.65
C ILE A 181 -17.17 -13.42 -9.83
N GLU A 182 -16.80 -14.45 -10.58
CA GLU A 182 -15.45 -14.75 -10.99
C GLU A 182 -15.18 -14.23 -12.40
N PHE A 183 -14.01 -13.62 -12.57
CA PHE A 183 -13.43 -13.26 -13.86
C PHE A 183 -12.10 -13.98 -13.99
N SER A 184 -11.87 -14.64 -15.11
CA SER A 184 -10.65 -15.40 -15.37
C SER A 184 -10.08 -15.01 -16.73
N GLY A 185 -8.93 -14.36 -16.71
CA GLY A 185 -8.15 -13.95 -17.87
C GLY A 185 -6.76 -14.57 -17.90
N GLN A 186 -5.95 -14.14 -18.87
CA GLN A 186 -4.54 -14.49 -19.01
C GLN A 186 -3.63 -13.77 -18.02
N ILE A 187 -3.95 -12.53 -17.63
CA ILE A 187 -3.12 -11.73 -16.71
C ILE A 187 -3.78 -11.59 -15.33
N ILE A 188 -5.11 -11.52 -15.27
CA ILE A 188 -5.84 -11.31 -14.02
C ILE A 188 -6.85 -12.43 -13.77
N GLN A 189 -6.93 -12.84 -12.50
CA GLN A 189 -8.09 -13.56 -11.97
C GLN A 189 -8.67 -12.72 -10.83
N GLN A 190 -9.98 -12.49 -10.88
CA GLN A 190 -10.64 -11.64 -9.90
C GLN A 190 -11.94 -12.28 -9.44
N ILE A 191 -12.14 -12.28 -8.12
CA ILE A 191 -13.42 -12.63 -7.50
C ILE A 191 -14.01 -11.33 -6.94
N TYR A 192 -15.15 -10.93 -7.47
CA TYR A 192 -15.99 -9.88 -6.91
C TYR A 192 -17.00 -10.50 -5.94
N LEU A 193 -17.00 -10.05 -4.68
CA LEU A 193 -17.98 -10.42 -3.68
C LEU A 193 -18.85 -9.22 -3.34
N GLU A 194 -20.16 -9.42 -3.35
CA GLU A 194 -21.12 -8.42 -2.93
C GLU A 194 -21.87 -8.91 -1.69
N LYS A 195 -21.88 -8.05 -0.67
CA LYS A 195 -22.64 -8.23 0.57
C LYS A 195 -23.51 -7.00 0.78
N THR A 196 -24.46 -7.06 1.70
CA THR A 196 -25.40 -5.95 1.96
C THR A 196 -24.72 -4.61 2.32
N THR A 197 -23.53 -4.66 2.91
CA THR A 197 -22.78 -3.47 3.39
C THR A 197 -21.37 -3.36 2.81
N LEU A 198 -20.97 -4.29 1.94
CA LEU A 198 -19.59 -4.40 1.45
C LEU A 198 -19.57 -4.79 -0.03
N LYS A 199 -18.59 -4.26 -0.75
CA LYS A 199 -18.18 -4.77 -2.06
C LYS A 199 -16.69 -5.06 -2.01
N VAL A 200 -16.30 -6.22 -2.50
CA VAL A 200 -14.93 -6.73 -2.34
C VAL A 200 -14.41 -7.21 -3.68
N TRP A 201 -13.20 -6.79 -4.04
CA TRP A 201 -12.47 -7.27 -5.20
C TRP A 201 -11.22 -8.00 -4.73
N ILE A 202 -11.20 -9.33 -4.92
CA ILE A 202 -10.06 -10.18 -4.60
C ILE A 202 -9.35 -10.50 -5.91
N THR A 203 -8.14 -9.97 -6.07
CA THR A 203 -7.40 -10.01 -7.33
C THR A 203 -6.11 -10.79 -7.18
N ARG A 204 -5.86 -11.72 -8.10
CA ARG A 204 -4.58 -12.41 -8.29
C ARG A 204 -4.03 -12.11 -9.68
N PHE A 205 -2.75 -11.73 -9.75
CA PHE A 205 -2.02 -11.55 -11.00
C PHE A 205 -1.03 -12.71 -11.23
N GLU A 206 -0.90 -13.17 -12.48
CA GLU A 206 0.14 -14.13 -12.93
C GLU A 206 0.31 -15.42 -12.10
N ASN A 207 -0.75 -15.92 -11.44
CA ASN A 207 -0.69 -17.07 -10.53
C ASN A 207 0.37 -16.94 -9.40
N GLN A 208 0.69 -15.71 -9.00
CA GLN A 208 1.55 -15.48 -7.85
C GLN A 208 0.78 -15.75 -6.56
N ASP A 209 1.51 -16.13 -5.49
CA ASP A 209 0.99 -16.25 -4.12
C ASP A 209 0.81 -14.85 -3.46
N LEU A 210 0.30 -13.92 -4.26
CA LEU A 210 0.05 -12.52 -3.96
C LEU A 210 -1.39 -12.17 -4.32
N PHE A 211 -2.13 -11.61 -3.37
CA PHE A 211 -3.55 -11.31 -3.54
C PHE A 211 -3.84 -9.88 -3.10
N SER A 212 -4.38 -9.05 -4.00
CA SER A 212 -4.90 -7.74 -3.64
C SER A 212 -6.37 -7.86 -3.23
N ILE A 213 -6.74 -7.26 -2.10
CA ILE A 213 -8.11 -7.17 -1.62
C ILE A 213 -8.47 -5.70 -1.52
N ASP A 214 -9.33 -5.25 -2.42
CA ASP A 214 -9.95 -3.94 -2.31
C ASP A 214 -11.34 -4.12 -1.69
N THR A 215 -11.62 -3.39 -0.61
CA THR A 215 -12.91 -3.43 0.10
C THR A 215 -13.53 -2.05 0.09
N PHE A 216 -14.69 -1.92 -0.55
CA PHE A 216 -15.59 -0.80 -0.32
C PHE A 216 -16.51 -1.13 0.86
N LEU A 217 -16.39 -0.35 1.93
CA LEU A 217 -17.24 -0.42 3.12
C LEU A 217 -18.28 0.69 3.06
N ASP A 218 -19.55 0.29 3.01
CA ASP A 218 -20.68 1.21 3.08
C ASP A 218 -20.88 1.73 4.52
N SER A 219 -21.82 2.66 4.69
CA SER A 219 -22.11 3.29 5.97
C SER A 219 -22.46 2.24 7.02
N ILE A 220 -21.72 2.25 8.13
CA ILE A 220 -22.01 1.40 9.29
C ILE A 220 -23.31 1.91 9.92
N ASP A 221 -24.37 1.11 9.90
CA ASP A 221 -25.63 1.44 10.57
C ASP A 221 -25.49 1.32 12.09
N ILE A 222 -25.81 2.38 12.81
CA ILE A 222 -25.80 2.46 14.30
C ILE A 222 -27.19 2.85 14.85
N SER A 223 -28.24 2.71 14.05
CA SER A 223 -29.63 3.00 14.46
C SER A 223 -30.09 2.16 15.66
N ASP A 224 -29.53 0.96 15.80
CA ASP A 224 -29.71 0.04 16.93
C ASP A 224 -29.05 0.48 18.24
N GLN A 225 -28.37 1.65 18.26
CA GLN A 225 -27.66 2.20 19.42
C GLN A 225 -26.49 1.31 19.91
N PHE A 226 -25.91 0.50 19.03
CA PHE A 226 -24.67 -0.22 19.29
C PHE A 226 -23.53 0.35 18.44
N GLY A 227 -22.42 0.72 19.10
CA GLY A 227 -21.19 1.03 18.40
C GLY A 227 -20.64 -0.23 17.73
N LYS A 228 -20.20 -0.11 16.47
CA LYS A 228 -19.76 -1.21 15.63
C LYS A 228 -18.35 -0.98 15.13
N GLU A 229 -17.53 -2.01 15.24
CA GLU A 229 -16.13 -2.00 14.84
C GLU A 229 -15.91 -3.15 13.86
N ILE A 230 -15.77 -2.81 12.58
CA ILE A 230 -15.74 -3.76 11.47
C ILE A 230 -14.31 -4.23 11.26
N ILE A 231 -14.13 -5.54 11.10
CA ILE A 231 -12.83 -6.17 10.90
C ILE A 231 -12.82 -7.04 9.65
N LEU A 232 -11.66 -7.09 9.01
CA LEU A 232 -11.28 -8.10 8.03
C LEU A 232 -10.53 -9.21 8.77
N GLN A 233 -10.90 -10.47 8.56
CA GLN A 233 -10.14 -11.63 9.00
C GLN A 233 -9.69 -12.46 7.81
N ILE A 234 -8.42 -12.84 7.81
CA ILE A 234 -7.78 -13.72 6.84
C ILE A 234 -7.35 -14.96 7.61
N GLN A 235 -8.04 -16.07 7.36
CA GLN A 235 -7.73 -17.36 7.99
C GLN A 235 -6.93 -18.23 7.03
N THR A 236 -5.82 -18.76 7.53
CA THR A 236 -4.88 -19.60 6.80
C THR A 236 -4.65 -20.92 7.54
N ASP A 237 -3.97 -21.87 6.89
CA ASP A 237 -3.56 -23.12 7.54
C ASP A 237 -2.24 -22.99 8.32
N ILE A 238 -1.69 -21.77 8.47
CA ILE A 238 -0.39 -21.55 9.12
C ILE A 238 -0.51 -21.72 10.63
N SER A 239 0.34 -22.56 11.20
CA SER A 239 0.43 -22.76 12.65
C SER A 239 1.39 -21.74 13.28
N ASN A 240 0.88 -20.63 13.81
CA ASN A 240 1.68 -19.54 14.38
C ASN A 240 1.84 -19.56 15.91
N ASP A 241 1.19 -20.49 16.60
CA ASP A 241 1.32 -20.75 18.05
C ASP A 241 1.12 -19.51 18.93
N GLY A 242 0.14 -18.68 18.55
CA GLY A 242 -0.19 -17.43 19.22
C GLY A 242 0.88 -16.33 19.08
N ILE A 243 1.80 -16.47 18.13
CA ILE A 243 2.84 -15.48 17.80
C ILE A 243 2.47 -14.78 16.48
N PHE A 244 2.62 -13.47 16.45
CA PHE A 244 2.46 -12.67 15.25
C PHE A 244 3.40 -11.47 15.29
N TYR A 245 3.54 -10.77 14.18
CA TYR A 245 4.49 -9.68 14.03
C TYR A 245 3.76 -8.46 13.48
N THR A 246 3.92 -7.31 14.13
CA THR A 246 3.43 -6.03 13.61
C THR A 246 4.58 -5.07 13.44
N ASP A 247 4.52 -4.23 12.41
CA ASP A 247 5.54 -3.22 12.20
C ASP A 247 5.52 -2.13 13.30
N SER A 248 6.64 -1.43 13.44
CA SER A 248 6.73 -0.18 14.18
C SER A 248 6.92 0.96 13.18
N ASN A 249 5.86 1.75 12.97
CA ASN A 249 5.86 2.93 12.10
C ASN A 249 6.28 2.64 10.64
N GLY A 250 5.85 1.50 10.11
CA GLY A 250 6.17 1.04 8.76
C GLY A 250 7.60 0.50 8.61
N PHE A 251 8.34 0.37 9.72
CA PHE A 251 9.73 -0.06 9.72
C PHE A 251 9.87 -1.42 10.42
N LYS A 252 10.56 -1.53 11.56
CA LYS A 252 10.92 -2.84 12.14
C LYS A 252 9.72 -3.63 12.66
N PHE A 253 9.66 -4.91 12.35
CA PHE A 253 8.70 -5.82 12.97
C PHE A 253 9.01 -6.05 14.45
N GLN A 254 7.95 -6.05 15.25
CA GLN A 254 7.94 -6.41 16.65
C GLN A 254 7.22 -7.73 16.81
N LYS A 255 7.87 -8.69 17.48
CA LYS A 255 7.24 -9.95 17.86
C LYS A 255 6.17 -9.69 18.92
N ARG A 256 4.97 -10.20 18.69
CA ARG A 256 3.83 -10.17 19.59
C ARG A 256 3.48 -11.60 19.97
N ARG A 257 2.99 -11.78 21.20
CA ARG A 257 2.44 -13.04 21.68
C ARG A 257 1.11 -12.76 22.35
N ILE A 258 0.09 -13.53 21.99
CA ILE A 258 -1.25 -13.37 22.55
C ILE A 258 -1.21 -13.49 24.08
N ASN A 259 -1.89 -12.58 24.75
CA ASN A 259 -2.02 -12.50 26.20
C ASN A 259 -0.69 -12.43 26.98
N HIS A 260 0.37 -11.91 26.37
CA HIS A 260 1.72 -11.87 26.95
C HIS A 260 2.29 -10.45 27.00
N ARG A 261 3.19 -10.20 27.97
CA ARG A 261 3.99 -8.98 28.11
C ARG A 261 5.39 -9.37 28.61
N ASP A 262 6.43 -8.85 27.97
CA ASP A 262 7.82 -9.23 28.30
C ASP A 262 8.30 -8.65 29.63
N SER A 263 7.79 -7.49 30.03
CA SER A 263 8.29 -6.75 31.19
C SER A 263 7.48 -6.97 32.48
N TRP A 264 6.32 -7.62 32.43
CA TRP A 264 5.55 -7.97 33.64
C TRP A 264 4.56 -9.11 33.41
N ASN A 265 4.21 -9.82 34.49
CA ASN A 265 3.15 -10.83 34.46
C ASN A 265 1.77 -10.16 34.40
N ILE A 266 1.03 -10.37 33.32
CA ILE A 266 -0.29 -9.77 33.10
C ILE A 266 -1.42 -10.81 33.27
N LYS A 267 -2.47 -10.43 34.01
CA LYS A 267 -3.78 -11.11 33.93
C LYS A 267 -4.67 -10.32 32.96
N MET A 268 -4.75 -10.78 31.72
CA MET A 268 -5.52 -10.10 30.67
C MET A 268 -7.02 -10.11 30.99
N LYS A 269 -7.57 -8.93 31.30
CA LYS A 269 -9.01 -8.72 31.52
C LYS A 269 -9.78 -8.48 30.23
N GLU A 270 -9.13 -7.86 29.24
CA GLU A 270 -9.69 -7.55 27.92
C GLU A 270 -8.86 -8.33 26.88
N GLN A 271 -9.25 -9.58 26.62
CA GLN A 271 -8.47 -10.53 25.81
C GLN A 271 -8.45 -10.20 24.31
N ILE A 272 -9.44 -9.46 23.81
CA ILE A 272 -9.43 -8.96 22.43
C ILE A 272 -8.58 -7.69 22.37
N ALA A 273 -9.07 -6.61 22.99
CA ALA A 273 -8.44 -5.29 22.88
C ALA A 273 -6.99 -5.26 23.40
N GLY A 274 -6.66 -6.06 24.42
CA GLY A 274 -5.30 -6.18 24.95
C GLY A 274 -4.28 -6.79 23.98
N ASN A 275 -4.74 -7.42 22.90
CA ASN A 275 -3.92 -8.02 21.86
C ASN A 275 -3.99 -7.30 20.51
N TYR A 276 -4.66 -6.15 20.44
CA TYR A 276 -4.61 -5.28 19.27
C TYR A 276 -3.36 -4.39 19.30
N PHE A 277 -2.69 -4.29 18.15
CA PHE A 277 -1.48 -3.49 17.97
C PHE A 277 -1.61 -2.59 16.73
N PRO A 278 -0.90 -1.46 16.69
CA PRO A 278 -0.83 -0.64 15.49
C PRO A 278 -0.12 -1.42 14.38
N VAL A 279 -0.67 -1.29 13.18
CA VAL A 279 -0.15 -1.80 11.91
C VAL A 279 -0.08 -0.62 10.95
N ASN A 280 1.12 -0.11 10.68
CA ASN A 280 1.30 1.05 9.79
C ASN A 280 1.75 0.66 8.38
N GLY A 281 2.26 -0.56 8.20
CA GLY A 281 2.59 -1.08 6.88
C GLY A 281 2.34 -2.57 6.72
N ALA A 282 2.45 -3.39 7.78
CA ALA A 282 2.28 -4.83 7.66
C ALA A 282 2.03 -5.56 8.98
N ILE A 283 1.22 -6.61 8.92
CA ILE A 283 1.09 -7.66 9.95
C ILE A 283 1.44 -9.02 9.35
N MET A 284 2.08 -9.90 10.12
CA MET A 284 2.53 -11.20 9.64
C MET A 284 2.35 -12.30 10.69
N ILE A 285 2.00 -13.49 10.23
CA ILE A 285 2.10 -14.75 10.96
C ILE A 285 3.02 -15.70 10.21
N MET A 286 3.70 -16.57 10.94
CA MET A 286 4.53 -17.63 10.36
C MET A 286 4.62 -18.81 11.30
N ASN A 287 4.91 -19.97 10.74
CA ASN A 287 5.26 -21.16 11.52
C ASN A 287 6.63 -21.02 12.21
N SER A 288 6.90 -21.91 13.14
CA SER A 288 8.08 -21.83 14.03
C SER A 288 9.43 -21.90 13.31
N ASP A 289 9.49 -22.52 12.12
CA ASP A 289 10.69 -22.59 11.28
C ASP A 289 10.78 -21.47 10.23
N GLY A 290 9.73 -20.66 10.05
CA GLY A 290 9.68 -19.57 9.08
C GLY A 290 9.54 -20.02 7.62
N ASN A 291 9.27 -21.30 7.35
CA ASN A 291 9.10 -21.82 5.99
C ASN A 291 7.75 -21.46 5.36
N SER A 292 6.74 -21.17 6.19
CA SER A 292 5.41 -20.77 5.75
C SER A 292 4.98 -19.52 6.51
N ALA A 293 4.98 -18.39 5.80
CA ALA A 293 4.55 -17.10 6.31
C ALA A 293 3.38 -16.55 5.48
N CYS A 294 2.45 -15.89 6.17
CA CYS A 294 1.42 -15.05 5.57
C CYS A 294 1.57 -13.64 6.14
N ALA A 295 1.71 -12.66 5.25
CA ALA A 295 1.76 -11.26 5.61
C ALA A 295 0.64 -10.49 4.90
N VAL A 296 0.13 -9.46 5.56
CA VAL A 296 -0.88 -8.56 5.03
C VAL A 296 -0.34 -7.14 5.11
N LEU A 297 -0.10 -6.54 3.95
CA LEU A 297 0.20 -5.12 3.79
C LEU A 297 -1.10 -4.33 3.80
N ASN A 298 -1.11 -3.17 4.44
CA ASN A 298 -2.25 -2.26 4.51
C ASN A 298 -1.94 -0.91 3.85
N ASP A 299 -2.96 -0.27 3.28
CA ASP A 299 -2.85 1.05 2.62
C ASP A 299 -2.80 2.24 3.60
N ARG A 300 -3.20 2.03 4.85
CA ARG A 300 -3.28 3.04 5.91
C ARG A 300 -3.10 2.42 7.29
N ALA A 301 -2.80 3.25 8.29
CA ALA A 301 -2.68 2.80 9.66
C ALA A 301 -3.98 2.14 10.16
N GLN A 302 -3.86 0.93 10.72
CA GLN A 302 -4.97 0.15 11.26
C GLN A 302 -4.59 -0.49 12.60
N GLY A 303 -5.60 -0.90 13.37
CA GLY A 303 -5.39 -1.83 14.48
C GLY A 303 -5.48 -3.27 13.95
N GLY A 304 -4.55 -4.13 14.35
CA GLY A 304 -4.55 -5.53 13.93
C GLY A 304 -4.12 -6.50 15.03
N SER A 305 -4.49 -7.77 14.85
CA SER A 305 -4.17 -8.85 15.77
C SER A 305 -4.08 -10.22 15.07
N SER A 306 -3.75 -11.24 15.85
CA SER A 306 -3.89 -12.66 15.54
C SER A 306 -4.41 -13.36 16.79
N LEU A 307 -5.73 -13.31 16.98
CA LEU A 307 -6.39 -13.83 18.18
C LEU A 307 -6.54 -15.35 18.17
N ASP A 308 -6.65 -15.92 16.98
CA ASP A 308 -6.82 -17.34 16.73
C ASP A 308 -5.67 -17.88 15.86
N GLN A 309 -5.42 -19.19 15.97
CA GLN A 309 -4.37 -19.87 15.19
C GLN A 309 -4.60 -19.66 13.69
N GLY A 310 -3.56 -19.23 12.98
CA GLY A 310 -3.60 -19.05 11.52
C GLY A 310 -4.42 -17.85 11.05
N VAL A 311 -4.95 -17.03 11.95
CA VAL A 311 -5.82 -15.90 11.63
C VAL A 311 -5.07 -14.58 11.80
N ILE A 312 -5.09 -13.75 10.76
CA ILE A 312 -4.76 -12.32 10.85
C ILE A 312 -6.07 -11.55 10.83
N GLU A 313 -6.21 -10.54 11.68
CA GLU A 313 -7.32 -9.60 11.61
C GLU A 313 -6.86 -8.14 11.61
N LEU A 314 -7.59 -7.32 10.85
CA LEU A 314 -7.37 -5.87 10.71
C LEU A 314 -8.70 -5.15 10.86
N MET A 315 -8.73 -4.14 11.73
CA MET A 315 -9.89 -3.27 11.90
C MET A 315 -9.97 -2.28 10.74
N LEU A 316 -11.08 -2.33 10.03
CA LEU A 316 -11.33 -1.54 8.83
C LEU A 316 -11.85 -0.15 9.20
N GLN A 317 -12.91 -0.10 10.01
CA GLN A 317 -13.57 1.13 10.40
C GLN A 317 -14.38 0.94 11.68
N ARG A 318 -14.60 2.05 12.38
CA ARG A 318 -15.34 2.10 13.64
C ARG A 318 -16.38 3.20 13.53
N ARG A 319 -17.59 2.93 13.99
CA ARG A 319 -18.63 3.95 14.17
C ARG A 319 -19.30 3.69 15.52
N LEU A 320 -19.21 4.66 16.41
CA LEU A 320 -19.52 4.50 17.82
C LEU A 320 -20.72 5.37 18.21
N VAL A 321 -21.28 5.10 19.38
CA VAL A 321 -22.48 5.78 19.91
C VAL A 321 -22.22 6.51 21.22
N ARG A 322 -20.99 6.46 21.73
CA ARG A 322 -20.56 7.06 23.01
C ARG A 322 -19.12 7.58 22.91
N ASP A 323 -18.83 8.61 23.69
CA ASP A 323 -17.46 9.06 24.00
C ASP A 323 -16.83 8.14 25.06
N ASP A 324 -15.50 8.00 25.06
CA ASP A 324 -14.76 7.16 26.01
C ASP A 324 -14.20 7.92 27.22
N ASN A 325 -14.58 9.19 27.38
CA ASN A 325 -14.17 10.09 28.44
C ASN A 325 -12.64 10.18 28.56
N LYS A 326 -11.95 10.37 27.43
CA LYS A 326 -10.51 10.64 27.36
C LYS A 326 -10.17 12.08 26.99
N GLY A 327 -11.17 12.96 26.95
CA GLY A 327 -11.01 14.40 26.81
C GLY A 327 -11.29 14.95 25.41
N LEU A 328 -11.74 14.11 24.47
CA LEU A 328 -12.24 14.58 23.17
C LEU A 328 -13.65 15.17 23.28
N PHE A 329 -14.51 14.57 24.13
CA PHE A 329 -15.91 14.97 24.33
C PHE A 329 -16.77 14.89 23.05
N GLU A 330 -16.38 14.01 22.13
CA GLU A 330 -17.12 13.75 20.89
C GLU A 330 -17.20 12.24 20.65
N VAL A 331 -18.33 11.81 20.09
CA VAL A 331 -18.50 10.43 19.65
C VAL A 331 -17.77 10.24 18.33
N LEU A 332 -17.11 9.09 18.16
CA LEU A 332 -16.55 8.69 16.85
C LEU A 332 -17.67 8.27 15.89
N ASP A 333 -18.40 9.25 15.36
CA ASP A 333 -19.51 9.13 14.41
C ASP A 333 -19.28 10.09 13.23
N GLU A 334 -18.23 9.83 12.46
CA GLU A 334 -17.91 10.63 11.28
C GLU A 334 -18.96 10.38 10.18
N GLN A 335 -19.50 11.45 9.61
CA GLN A 335 -20.62 11.42 8.65
C GLN A 335 -20.30 12.15 7.35
N GLU A 336 -20.95 11.74 6.27
CA GLU A 336 -20.94 12.42 4.98
C GLU A 336 -22.36 12.58 4.41
N ILE A 337 -22.50 13.35 3.32
CA ILE A 337 -23.77 13.52 2.62
C ILE A 337 -23.81 12.59 1.41
N ASP A 338 -24.76 11.65 1.39
CA ASP A 338 -25.06 10.81 0.24
C ASP A 338 -26.49 11.09 -0.23
N LYS A 339 -26.66 11.52 -1.49
CA LYS A 339 -27.97 11.81 -2.10
C LYS A 339 -28.87 12.72 -1.22
N GLY A 340 -28.26 13.69 -0.55
CA GLY A 340 -28.96 14.64 0.34
C GLY A 340 -29.25 14.11 1.76
N GLN A 341 -28.83 12.90 2.10
CA GLN A 341 -28.99 12.31 3.43
C GLN A 341 -27.64 12.20 4.16
N LYS A 342 -27.64 12.38 5.48
CA LYS A 342 -26.45 12.12 6.31
C LYS A 342 -26.31 10.63 6.55
N VAL A 343 -25.17 10.08 6.15
CA VAL A 343 -24.78 8.68 6.38
C VAL A 343 -23.42 8.64 7.07
N GLY A 344 -23.04 7.50 7.64
CA GLY A 344 -21.66 7.33 8.13
C GLY A 344 -20.68 7.37 6.96
N ILE A 345 -19.45 7.83 7.18
CA ILE A 345 -18.43 7.88 6.12
C ILE A 345 -18.25 6.49 5.49
N ARG A 346 -18.21 6.44 4.16
CA ARG A 346 -17.91 5.24 3.37
C ARG A 346 -16.46 5.30 2.90
N GLN A 347 -15.79 4.15 2.82
CA GLN A 347 -14.37 4.12 2.50
C GLN A 347 -14.00 2.93 1.62
N MET A 348 -13.08 3.17 0.69
CA MET A 348 -12.33 2.13 0.00
C MET A 348 -11.05 1.85 0.79
N ILE A 349 -10.77 0.58 1.08
CA ILE A 349 -9.63 0.13 1.87
C ILE A 349 -8.96 -1.02 1.13
N SER A 350 -7.64 -0.95 0.99
CA SER A 350 -6.87 -1.93 0.22
C SER A 350 -5.88 -2.70 1.09
N HIS A 351 -5.80 -4.01 0.86
CA HIS A 351 -4.85 -4.91 1.50
C HIS A 351 -4.13 -5.76 0.45
N THR A 352 -2.89 -6.13 0.71
CA THR A 352 -2.16 -7.12 -0.11
C THR A 352 -1.72 -8.28 0.77
N ILE A 353 -2.19 -9.48 0.46
CA ILE A 353 -1.83 -10.72 1.13
C ILE A 353 -0.68 -11.37 0.37
N ILE A 354 0.33 -11.82 1.12
CA ILE A 354 1.53 -12.46 0.56
C ILE A 354 1.77 -13.77 1.31
N PHE A 355 1.82 -14.88 0.58
CA PHE A 355 2.30 -16.16 1.10
C PHE A 355 3.72 -16.41 0.61
N TYR A 356 4.63 -16.74 1.52
CA TYR A 356 6.05 -16.89 1.17
C TYR A 356 6.83 -17.71 2.19
N ASN A 357 8.01 -18.17 1.78
CA ASN A 357 8.99 -18.76 2.67
C ASN A 357 9.88 -17.64 3.22
N HIS A 358 9.70 -17.28 4.49
CA HIS A 358 10.45 -16.18 5.12
C HIS A 358 11.94 -16.53 5.27
N GLN A 359 12.28 -17.79 5.51
CA GLN A 359 13.67 -18.24 5.61
C GLN A 359 14.43 -18.10 4.27
N GLN A 360 13.79 -18.43 3.15
CA GLN A 360 14.39 -18.39 1.81
C GLN A 360 14.31 -16.99 1.18
N GLN A 361 13.27 -16.22 1.51
CA GLN A 361 12.97 -14.93 0.91
C GLN A 361 12.67 -13.86 1.99
N PRO A 362 13.61 -13.57 2.91
CA PRO A 362 13.36 -12.70 4.06
C PRO A 362 13.00 -11.27 3.68
N ASN A 363 13.40 -10.83 2.48
CA ASN A 363 13.14 -9.49 1.98
C ASN A 363 11.86 -9.36 1.15
N LEU A 364 11.16 -10.44 0.80
CA LEU A 364 10.05 -10.39 -0.17
C LEU A 364 8.93 -9.44 0.26
N LEU A 365 8.52 -9.49 1.53
CA LEU A 365 7.52 -8.57 2.08
C LEU A 365 7.96 -7.10 1.93
N ARG A 366 9.25 -6.82 2.10
CA ARG A 366 9.83 -5.47 1.93
C ARG A 366 9.89 -5.04 0.48
N GLU A 367 10.06 -5.97 -0.46
CA GLU A 367 9.93 -5.69 -1.89
C GLU A 367 8.52 -5.19 -2.22
N HIS A 368 7.49 -5.86 -1.71
CA HIS A 368 6.10 -5.46 -1.93
C HIS A 368 5.72 -4.19 -1.18
N GLN A 369 6.19 -3.99 0.05
CA GLN A 369 6.00 -2.73 0.76
C GLN A 369 6.66 -1.57 0.00
N TYR A 370 7.90 -1.75 -0.47
CA TYR A 370 8.59 -0.73 -1.28
C TYR A 370 7.84 -0.40 -2.57
N LYS A 371 7.28 -1.41 -3.25
CA LYS A 371 6.43 -1.20 -4.44
C LYS A 371 5.17 -0.41 -4.11
N GLN A 372 4.53 -0.70 -2.98
CA GLN A 372 3.32 0.00 -2.53
C GLN A 372 3.63 1.46 -2.14
N ASP A 373 4.75 1.70 -1.46
CA ASP A 373 5.17 3.04 -1.04
C ASP A 373 5.56 3.95 -2.22
N LEU A 374 5.96 3.36 -3.35
CA LEU A 374 6.46 4.06 -4.53
C LEU A 374 5.63 3.73 -5.77
N GLN A 375 4.30 3.77 -5.68
CA GLN A 375 3.46 3.63 -6.88
C GLN A 375 3.81 4.67 -7.95
N PRO A 376 3.79 4.30 -9.25
CA PRO A 376 4.12 5.23 -10.32
C PRO A 376 3.12 6.39 -10.35
N LEU A 377 3.58 7.55 -10.82
CA LEU A 377 2.68 8.68 -11.06
C LEU A 377 2.11 8.57 -12.47
N LEU A 378 0.79 8.75 -12.59
CA LEU A 378 0.08 8.75 -13.86
C LEU A 378 -0.40 10.17 -14.17
N TYR A 379 -0.08 10.66 -15.37
CA TYR A 379 -0.58 11.92 -15.92
C TYR A 379 -1.32 11.65 -17.22
N PHE A 380 -2.43 12.36 -17.44
CA PHE A 380 -3.32 12.15 -18.58
C PHE A 380 -3.35 13.41 -19.43
N SER A 381 -3.29 13.26 -20.75
CA SER A 381 -3.41 14.39 -21.69
C SER A 381 -4.20 13.99 -22.94
N THR A 382 -4.99 14.92 -23.46
CA THR A 382 -5.70 14.78 -24.75
C THR A 382 -4.94 15.44 -25.91
N GLN A 383 -3.74 15.97 -25.65
CA GLN A 383 -2.89 16.58 -26.67
C GLN A 383 -2.46 15.51 -27.70
N PRO A 384 -2.61 15.75 -29.01
CA PRO A 384 -2.24 14.79 -30.04
C PRO A 384 -0.72 14.60 -30.17
N PHE A 385 0.06 15.58 -29.68
CA PHE A 385 1.51 15.58 -29.70
C PHE A 385 2.04 16.37 -28.49
N ILE A 386 2.96 15.78 -27.73
CA ILE A 386 3.77 16.51 -26.76
C ILE A 386 5.18 16.60 -27.37
N GLN A 387 5.83 17.75 -27.29
CA GLN A 387 7.17 17.93 -27.85
C GLN A 387 8.22 17.30 -26.91
N TYR A 388 8.36 15.98 -26.99
CA TYR A 388 9.01 15.12 -26.00
C TYR A 388 10.54 15.23 -25.87
N SER A 389 11.23 15.62 -26.95
CA SER A 389 12.71 15.61 -26.97
C SER A 389 13.31 16.50 -25.89
N SER A 390 12.67 17.64 -25.59
CA SER A 390 13.13 18.58 -24.56
C SER A 390 13.01 18.04 -23.13
N LEU A 391 12.06 17.14 -22.85
CA LEU A 391 11.84 16.57 -21.52
C LEU A 391 12.81 15.41 -21.22
N LEU A 392 13.11 14.56 -22.22
CA LEU A 392 14.09 13.47 -22.06
C LEU A 392 15.48 13.99 -21.71
N ASP A 393 15.92 15.07 -22.36
CA ASP A 393 17.22 15.69 -22.11
C ASP A 393 17.34 16.25 -20.67
N LEU A 394 16.23 16.74 -20.10
CA LEU A 394 16.16 17.24 -18.72
C LEU A 394 16.30 16.13 -17.67
N PHE A 395 15.81 14.92 -17.96
CA PHE A 395 15.81 13.79 -17.01
C PHE A 395 16.98 12.81 -17.19
N GLN A 396 17.64 12.79 -18.35
CA GLN A 396 18.82 11.94 -18.59
C GLN A 396 19.94 12.16 -17.55
N GLY A 397 20.10 13.39 -17.05
CA GLY A 397 21.10 13.73 -16.03
C GLY A 397 20.78 13.28 -14.59
N PHE A 398 19.52 12.92 -14.30
CA PHE A 398 19.09 12.49 -12.95
C PHE A 398 19.23 10.97 -12.73
N LEU A 399 19.38 10.20 -13.81
CA LEU A 399 19.41 8.73 -13.78
C LEU A 399 20.82 8.20 -13.47
N ILE A 400 21.30 8.42 -12.25
CA ILE A 400 22.48 7.69 -11.78
C ILE A 400 22.01 6.33 -11.25
N LYS A 401 22.05 5.32 -12.13
CA LYS A 401 21.73 3.92 -11.85
C LYS A 401 22.63 3.43 -10.70
N GLN A 402 22.12 3.44 -9.46
CA GLN A 402 22.81 2.81 -8.34
C GLN A 402 22.60 1.30 -8.44
N SER A 403 23.68 0.54 -8.67
CA SER A 403 23.66 -0.90 -8.95
C SER A 403 22.91 -1.74 -7.90
N ASP A 404 22.16 -2.72 -8.42
CA ASP A 404 21.63 -3.99 -7.85
C ASP A 404 20.55 -4.00 -6.76
N LYS A 405 19.41 -4.68 -7.01
CA LYS A 405 18.46 -5.23 -6.00
C LYS A 405 18.31 -4.40 -4.71
N ASN A 406 18.12 -3.09 -4.85
CA ASN A 406 18.18 -2.13 -3.76
C ASN A 406 16.78 -1.87 -3.22
N LEU A 407 16.43 -2.51 -2.11
CA LEU A 407 15.30 -2.10 -1.29
C LEU A 407 15.71 -0.94 -0.40
N SER A 408 16.03 0.18 -1.03
CA SER A 408 16.44 1.38 -0.31
C SER A 408 15.60 2.58 -0.72
N LYS A 409 15.00 3.26 0.27
CA LYS A 409 14.35 4.55 0.02
C LYS A 409 15.38 5.66 0.10
N LEU A 410 15.49 6.42 -0.98
CA LEU A 410 16.37 7.57 -1.10
C LEU A 410 15.55 8.85 -0.92
N TYR A 411 15.98 9.71 0.00
CA TYR A 411 15.42 11.04 0.19
C TYR A 411 16.51 12.07 -0.10
N ILE A 412 16.19 13.06 -0.93
CA ILE A 412 17.09 14.16 -1.27
C ILE A 412 16.29 15.44 -1.10
N GLU A 413 16.82 16.38 -0.31
CA GLU A 413 16.21 17.70 -0.11
C GLU A 413 17.28 18.79 -0.23
N PRO A 414 16.99 19.94 -0.88
CA PRO A 414 17.87 21.11 -0.78
C PRO A 414 18.10 21.48 0.69
N TRP A 415 19.31 21.93 1.00
CA TRP A 415 19.71 22.26 2.35
C TRP A 415 19.99 23.76 2.53
N LEU A 416 20.68 24.11 3.61
CA LEU A 416 20.91 25.50 4.04
C LEU A 416 21.69 26.34 3.02
N GLN A 417 22.58 25.71 2.25
CA GLN A 417 23.34 26.39 1.21
C GLN A 417 22.86 25.94 -0.18
N ASN A 418 22.92 26.85 -1.15
CA ASN A 418 22.41 26.61 -2.51
C ASN A 418 23.08 25.42 -3.24
N ASN A 419 24.27 25.00 -2.81
CA ASN A 419 24.97 23.84 -3.34
C ASN A 419 24.96 22.63 -2.40
N GLN A 420 24.13 22.63 -1.35
CA GLN A 420 24.02 21.55 -0.38
C GLN A 420 22.68 20.84 -0.46
N TYR A 421 22.73 19.53 -0.25
CA TYR A 421 21.57 18.66 -0.23
C TYR A 421 21.63 17.72 0.98
N LEU A 422 20.52 17.58 1.70
CA LEU A 422 20.33 16.53 2.68
C LEU A 422 19.95 15.25 1.94
N VAL A 423 20.81 14.24 2.00
CA VAL A 423 20.60 12.93 1.39
C VAL A 423 20.42 11.89 2.47
N ARG A 424 19.37 11.08 2.38
CA ARG A 424 19.09 10.00 3.34
C ARG A 424 18.82 8.70 2.62
N VAL A 425 19.48 7.64 3.08
CA VAL A 425 19.28 6.29 2.56
C VAL A 425 18.70 5.42 3.66
N HIS A 426 17.54 4.83 3.37
CA HIS A 426 16.86 3.88 4.26
C HIS A 426 17.01 2.50 3.66
N ASN A 427 17.83 1.64 4.24
CA ASN A 427 17.86 0.23 3.83
C ASN A 427 16.64 -0.48 4.43
N MET A 428 15.69 -0.85 3.58
CA MET A 428 14.45 -1.55 3.92
C MET A 428 14.62 -3.06 3.99
N LYS A 429 15.81 -3.60 3.68
CA LYS A 429 16.07 -5.04 3.78
C LYS A 429 16.03 -5.49 5.23
N GLU A 430 15.35 -6.61 5.49
CA GLU A 430 15.47 -7.36 6.75
C GLU A 430 16.86 -7.99 6.86
N GLU A 431 17.39 -8.47 5.73
CA GLU A 431 18.72 -9.06 5.63
C GLU A 431 19.50 -8.51 4.44
N GLY A 432 20.76 -8.15 4.70
CA GLY A 432 21.69 -7.66 3.68
C GLY A 432 22.00 -6.18 3.80
N ILE A 433 23.20 -5.83 3.33
CA ILE A 433 23.73 -4.47 3.34
C ILE A 433 23.37 -3.77 2.04
N GLN A 434 23.06 -2.48 2.13
CA GLN A 434 22.99 -1.56 1.00
C GLN A 434 24.34 -0.89 0.82
N LYS A 435 24.98 -1.07 -0.34
CA LYS A 435 26.21 -0.35 -0.70
C LYS A 435 25.88 0.90 -1.50
N LEU A 436 26.62 1.98 -1.27
CA LEU A 436 26.44 3.28 -1.90
C LEU A 436 27.63 3.58 -2.81
N ASN A 437 27.33 4.10 -4.01
CA ASN A 437 28.36 4.59 -4.92
C ASN A 437 28.43 6.11 -4.78
N PHE A 438 29.41 6.60 -4.03
CA PHE A 438 29.67 8.03 -3.91
C PHE A 438 30.32 8.56 -5.19
N LEU A 439 29.70 9.59 -5.80
CA LEU A 439 30.19 10.19 -7.03
C LEU A 439 31.46 11.00 -6.77
N LYS A 440 32.41 10.92 -7.71
CA LYS A 440 33.62 11.73 -7.67
C LYS A 440 33.26 13.20 -7.85
N GLY A 441 33.93 14.08 -7.10
CA GLY A 441 33.72 15.53 -7.15
C GLY A 441 32.69 16.06 -6.15
N LEU A 442 31.94 15.20 -5.47
CA LEU A 442 31.01 15.60 -4.40
C LEU A 442 31.65 15.40 -3.02
N SER A 443 31.32 16.29 -2.07
CA SER A 443 31.68 16.14 -0.66
C SER A 443 30.51 15.55 0.12
N PHE A 444 30.79 14.57 1.00
CA PHE A 444 29.80 13.90 1.84
C PHE A 444 30.16 14.07 3.31
N LEU A 445 29.27 14.72 4.06
CA LEU A 445 29.36 14.85 5.51
C LEU A 445 28.24 14.02 6.15
N GLU A 446 28.58 12.93 6.85
CA GLU A 446 27.58 12.14 7.56
C GLU A 446 27.09 12.86 8.83
N THR A 447 25.78 12.84 9.03
CA THR A 447 25.12 13.58 10.10
C THR A 447 24.19 12.69 10.93
N THR A 448 23.69 13.25 12.03
CA THR A 448 22.50 12.74 12.71
C THR A 448 21.29 12.65 11.76
N LEU A 449 20.24 11.92 12.18
CA LEU A 449 19.04 11.71 11.36
C LEU A 449 18.44 13.03 10.83
N THR A 450 18.45 14.08 11.64
CA THR A 450 17.91 15.41 11.34
C THR A 450 18.84 16.31 10.53
N GLY A 451 20.09 15.92 10.28
CA GLY A 451 21.05 16.73 9.53
C GLY A 451 21.65 17.90 10.32
N ASN A 452 21.45 17.97 11.64
CA ASN A 452 21.82 19.14 12.44
C ASN A 452 23.18 19.04 13.15
N GLN A 453 23.80 17.85 13.16
CA GLN A 453 25.08 17.60 13.83
C GLN A 453 25.91 16.60 13.02
N ASP A 454 27.21 16.81 12.97
CA ASP A 454 28.18 15.82 12.49
C ASP A 454 28.08 14.54 13.33
N LEU A 455 28.05 13.38 12.67
CA LEU A 455 27.82 12.11 13.35
C LEU A 455 28.96 11.76 14.31
N LYS A 456 30.22 11.97 13.91
CA LYS A 456 31.40 11.63 14.73
C LYS A 456 31.44 12.46 16.00
N MET A 457 31.17 13.76 15.88
CA MET A 457 31.05 14.66 17.03
C MET A 457 29.89 14.27 17.95
N TRP A 458 28.74 13.89 17.41
CA TRP A 458 27.61 13.44 18.21
C TRP A 458 27.93 12.15 18.97
N GLU A 459 28.61 11.19 18.34
CA GLU A 459 28.99 9.91 18.96
C GLU A 459 29.93 10.08 20.16
N LEU A 460 30.88 11.02 20.09
CA LEU A 460 31.79 11.35 21.19
C LEU A 460 31.05 11.86 22.44
N ASN A 461 29.88 12.48 22.25
CA ASN A 461 29.08 13.08 23.32
C ASN A 461 27.97 12.16 23.84
N ARG A 462 27.89 10.89 23.38
CA ARG A 462 26.85 9.97 23.86
C ARG A 462 27.06 9.63 25.32
N LEU A 463 26.00 9.81 26.12
CA LEU A 463 25.96 9.37 27.51
C LEU A 463 26.26 7.87 27.60
N LYS A 464 27.15 7.52 28.54
CA LYS A 464 27.51 6.13 28.83
C LYS A 464 26.70 5.66 30.03
N TRP A 465 25.80 4.71 29.79
CA TRP A 465 24.99 4.07 30.84
C TRP A 465 25.72 2.82 31.36
N SER A 466 25.66 2.59 32.67
CA SER A 466 26.27 1.44 33.36
C SER A 466 25.41 0.18 33.33
N ASP A 467 24.21 0.24 32.76
CA ASP A 467 23.22 -0.82 32.90
C ASP A 467 23.65 -2.13 32.22
N SER A 468 23.26 -3.23 32.86
CA SER A 468 23.54 -4.63 32.48
C SER A 468 22.71 -5.12 31.28
N TYR A 469 22.16 -4.23 30.46
CA TYR A 469 21.43 -4.66 29.26
C TYR A 469 22.39 -5.35 28.31
N PRO A 470 21.99 -6.50 27.71
CA PRO A 470 22.80 -7.15 26.69
C PRO A 470 23.03 -6.14 25.56
N LYS A 471 24.29 -5.73 25.40
CA LYS A 471 24.69 -4.86 24.29
C LYS A 471 24.41 -5.64 23.00
N LYS A 472 23.49 -5.16 22.17
CA LYS A 472 23.36 -5.67 20.81
C LYS A 472 24.73 -5.59 20.14
N GLN A 473 25.09 -6.62 19.37
CA GLN A 473 26.31 -6.58 18.55
C GLN A 473 26.26 -5.30 17.70
N ASN A 474 27.22 -4.41 17.95
CA ASN A 474 27.43 -3.25 17.09
C ASN A 474 28.20 -3.73 15.87
N TYR A 475 27.46 -4.02 14.80
CA TYR A 475 28.06 -4.16 13.49
C TYR A 475 28.61 -2.80 13.06
N GLN A 476 29.91 -2.74 12.78
CA GLN A 476 30.51 -1.60 12.10
C GLN A 476 30.29 -1.77 10.60
N TYR A 477 29.71 -0.75 9.98
CA TYR A 477 29.54 -0.65 8.55
C TYR A 477 30.57 0.33 8.00
N LYS A 478 31.04 0.11 6.77
CA LYS A 478 31.89 1.08 6.08
C LYS A 478 31.13 2.37 5.78
N ASP A 479 31.82 3.45 5.44
CA ASP A 479 31.21 4.75 5.16
C ASP A 479 30.18 4.71 4.01
N ASP A 480 30.33 3.76 3.09
CA ASP A 480 29.48 3.51 1.93
C ASP A 480 28.41 2.42 2.18
N GLU A 481 28.24 1.93 3.40
CA GLU A 481 27.37 0.80 3.72
C GLU A 481 26.21 1.18 4.67
N VAL A 482 24.98 0.87 4.30
CA VAL A 482 23.81 0.98 5.18
C VAL A 482 23.35 -0.43 5.57
N GLY A 483 23.46 -0.78 6.84
CA GLY A 483 23.01 -2.08 7.36
C GLY A 483 21.49 -2.33 7.21
N PRO A 484 21.03 -3.57 7.38
CA PRO A 484 19.61 -3.92 7.28
C PRO A 484 18.77 -3.16 8.31
N MET A 485 17.62 -2.64 7.87
CA MET A 485 16.73 -1.81 8.68
C MET A 485 17.47 -0.68 9.42
N LYS A 486 18.38 -0.01 8.69
CA LYS A 486 19.11 1.19 9.14
C LYS A 486 18.87 2.36 8.19
N ILE A 487 19.08 3.54 8.75
CA ILE A 487 18.98 4.82 8.06
C ILE A 487 20.29 5.55 8.30
N ARG A 488 20.86 6.10 7.23
CA ARG A 488 22.03 6.99 7.29
C ARG A 488 21.71 8.28 6.53
N THR A 489 22.25 9.39 7.01
CA THR A 489 21.97 10.74 6.50
C THR A 489 23.28 11.46 6.23
N TRP A 490 23.36 12.16 5.12
CA TRP A 490 24.50 12.97 4.72
C TRP A 490 24.07 14.35 4.28
N ILE A 491 24.93 15.35 4.51
CA ILE A 491 24.92 16.59 3.74
C ILE A 491 25.89 16.40 2.58
N VAL A 492 25.37 16.52 1.36
CA VAL A 492 26.13 16.41 0.11
C VAL A 492 26.34 17.79 -0.47
N THR A 493 27.58 18.16 -0.75
CA THR A 493 27.93 19.46 -1.36
C THR A 493 28.41 19.24 -2.79
N ILE A 494 27.81 19.97 -3.73
CA ILE A 494 28.15 20.02 -5.16
C ILE A 494 29.20 21.10 -5.42
#